data_AF-A0A6B3GBY7-F1
#
_entry.id   AF-A0A6B3GBY7-F1
#
_cell.length_a   1.000
_cell.length_b   1.000
_cell.length_c   1.000
_cell.angle_alpha   90.00
_cell.angle_beta   90.00
_cell.angle_gamma   90.00
#
_symmetry.space_group_name_H-M   'P 1'
#
loop_
_entity.id
_entity.type
_entity.pdbx_description
1 polymer ?
#
loop_
_entity_poly.entity_id
_entity_poly.type
_entity_poly.pdbx_seq_one_letter_code
_entity_poly.pdbx_strand_id
1 'polypeptide(L)'
;MSSEDEGAGERSGGEPEQLALVREMARQAKAPKAKPRTWRGADVAEHLPVARVVVDKGVLHLDRYFDYAVPKELDAEAQPGVRVRVRFSAGAGRVHAGRREGGGLISGFIVDRLAESDYDGPLAALAQVVSPEPVLTPELLALARAVADRYAGSLADVLQLAVPPRNAKAEAAASPGSLPSPGVPEAATWERYGPA
;
A
#
# COMPACT_ATOMS: atom_id res chain seq x y z
N MET A 1 -59.94 -38.45 24.79
CA MET A 1 -60.05 -38.34 26.25
C MET A 1 -58.66 -38.10 26.81
N SER A 2 -58.56 -37.06 27.63
CA SER A 2 -57.41 -36.62 28.47
C SER A 2 -56.28 -35.88 27.72
N SER A 3 -56.27 -34.54 27.73
CA SER A 3 -55.97 -33.57 28.83
C SER A 3 -54.46 -33.44 29.03
N GLU A 4 -53.84 -32.40 28.45
CA GLU A 4 -53.41 -31.14 29.13
C GLU A 4 -52.08 -31.30 29.86
N ASP A 5 -51.07 -30.57 29.37
CA ASP A 5 -50.06 -29.99 30.25
C ASP A 5 -49.65 -28.63 29.65
N GLU A 6 -50.10 -27.56 30.29
CA GLU A 6 -49.64 -26.20 30.05
C GLU A 6 -48.36 -25.95 30.84
N GLY A 7 -47.32 -25.47 30.15
CA GLY A 7 -46.08 -25.02 30.77
C GLY A 7 -45.64 -23.72 30.14
N ALA A 8 -46.10 -22.61 30.72
CA ALA A 8 -45.70 -21.25 30.42
C ALA A 8 -44.17 -21.08 30.48
N GLY A 9 -43.64 -20.30 29.55
CA GLY A 9 -42.25 -19.87 29.55
C GLY A 9 -42.06 -18.79 28.51
N GLU A 10 -42.40 -17.55 28.88
CA GLU A 10 -42.04 -16.34 28.13
C GLU A 10 -40.55 -16.38 27.78
N ARG A 11 -40.23 -16.74 26.53
CA ARG A 11 -38.94 -16.42 25.95
C ARG A 11 -38.96 -14.94 25.61
N SER A 12 -38.71 -14.13 26.64
CA SER A 12 -38.18 -12.78 26.53
C SER A 12 -37.08 -12.82 25.46
N GLY A 13 -37.42 -12.29 24.28
CA GLY A 13 -36.54 -12.20 23.12
C GLY A 13 -35.51 -11.11 23.33
N GLY A 14 -34.68 -11.25 24.35
CA GLY A 14 -33.46 -10.47 24.47
C GLY A 14 -32.61 -10.76 23.24
N GLU A 15 -32.36 -9.75 22.42
CA GLU A 15 -31.29 -9.81 21.42
C GLU A 15 -30.06 -10.40 22.12
N PRO A 16 -29.37 -11.39 21.52
CA PRO A 16 -28.22 -12.00 22.19
C PRO A 16 -27.21 -10.90 22.51
N GLU A 17 -27.06 -10.58 23.81
CA GLU A 17 -26.28 -9.46 24.33
C GLU A 17 -24.83 -9.47 23.82
N GLN A 18 -24.34 -10.67 23.49
CA GLN A 18 -23.05 -10.89 22.86
C GLN A 18 -22.92 -10.24 21.47
N LEU A 19 -23.99 -10.21 20.66
CA LEU A 19 -24.00 -9.49 19.39
C LEU A 19 -24.07 -7.97 19.59
N ALA A 20 -24.69 -7.49 20.67
CA ALA A 20 -24.70 -6.07 21.02
C ALA A 20 -23.28 -5.60 21.39
N LEU A 21 -22.56 -6.36 22.23
CA LEU A 21 -21.15 -6.11 22.56
C LEU A 21 -20.22 -6.14 21.34
N VAL A 22 -20.41 -7.10 20.41
CA VAL A 22 -19.64 -7.17 19.17
C VAL A 22 -19.94 -5.98 18.24
N ARG A 23 -21.21 -5.54 18.15
CA ARG A 23 -21.62 -4.35 17.38
C ARG A 23 -21.07 -3.07 18.00
N GLU A 24 -21.00 -2.99 19.33
CA GLU A 24 -20.49 -1.83 20.06
C GLU A 24 -18.96 -1.72 19.96
N MET A 25 -18.23 -2.82 20.10
CA MET A 25 -16.79 -2.87 19.82
C MET A 25 -16.48 -2.56 18.35
N ALA A 26 -17.30 -3.04 17.40
CA ALA A 26 -17.15 -2.70 15.98
C ALA A 26 -17.47 -1.23 15.67
N ARG A 27 -18.30 -0.56 16.49
CA ARG A 27 -18.57 0.88 16.40
C ARG A 27 -17.44 1.71 17.00
N GLN A 28 -16.87 1.30 18.13
CA GLN A 28 -15.75 1.99 18.78
C GLN A 28 -14.41 1.81 18.04
N ALA A 29 -14.20 0.67 17.37
CA ALA A 29 -13.02 0.41 16.54
C ALA A 29 -13.02 1.12 15.17
N LYS A 30 -14.05 1.91 14.85
CA LYS A 30 -14.05 2.78 13.66
C LYS A 30 -13.33 4.09 13.97
N ALA A 31 -12.01 4.03 14.05
CA ALA A 31 -11.24 5.10 13.42
C ALA A 31 -11.75 5.24 11.97
N PRO A 32 -11.92 6.46 11.42
CA PRO A 32 -12.46 6.62 10.08
C PRO A 32 -11.53 5.89 9.10
N LYS A 33 -11.89 4.66 8.72
CA LYS A 33 -11.30 4.00 7.56
C LYS A 33 -11.56 4.98 6.43
N ALA A 34 -10.50 5.63 5.94
CA ALA A 34 -10.56 6.48 4.78
C ALA A 34 -11.34 5.70 3.72
N LYS A 35 -12.61 6.06 3.50
CA LYS A 35 -13.35 5.55 2.36
C LYS A 35 -12.43 5.84 1.18
N PRO A 36 -12.19 4.91 0.23
CA PRO A 36 -11.43 5.26 -0.96
C PRO A 36 -12.29 6.27 -1.72
N ARG A 37 -12.15 7.55 -1.36
CA ARG A 37 -12.95 8.64 -1.86
C ARG A 37 -12.76 8.55 -3.36
N THR A 38 -13.87 8.33 -4.07
CA THR A 38 -13.87 8.50 -5.50
C THR A 38 -13.34 9.90 -5.71
N TRP A 39 -12.18 10.00 -6.36
CA TRP A 39 -11.39 11.20 -6.60
C TRP A 39 -12.13 12.27 -7.44
N ARG A 40 -13.46 12.17 -7.58
CA ARG A 40 -14.31 13.09 -8.31
C ARG A 40 -14.10 14.51 -7.79
N GLY A 41 -13.43 15.32 -8.62
CA GLY A 41 -13.32 16.76 -8.44
C GLY A 41 -12.23 17.24 -7.49
N ALA A 42 -11.32 16.38 -7.03
CA ALA A 42 -10.28 16.84 -6.10
C ALA A 42 -9.11 17.51 -6.84
N ASP A 43 -8.55 18.56 -6.24
CA ASP A 43 -7.50 19.37 -6.84
C ASP A 43 -6.16 18.62 -6.87
N VAL A 44 -5.34 18.90 -7.87
CA VAL A 44 -4.02 18.28 -8.02
C VAL A 44 -3.00 19.07 -7.21
N ALA A 45 -1.94 18.41 -6.74
CA ALA A 45 -0.81 19.06 -6.10
C ALA A 45 -0.23 20.20 -6.96
N GLU A 46 0.19 21.28 -6.32
CA GLU A 46 0.73 22.46 -7.02
C GLU A 46 2.14 22.21 -7.56
N HIS A 47 2.94 21.41 -6.85
CA HIS A 47 4.31 21.08 -7.23
C HIS A 47 4.43 19.60 -7.55
N LEU A 48 5.09 19.30 -8.67
CA LEU A 48 5.30 17.93 -9.16
C LEU A 48 3.99 17.10 -9.12
N PRO A 49 2.94 17.50 -9.86
CA PRO A 49 1.59 16.92 -9.78
C PRO A 49 1.48 15.47 -10.24
N VAL A 50 2.54 14.89 -10.78
CA VAL A 50 2.53 13.53 -11.31
C VAL A 50 3.39 12.63 -10.44
N ALA A 51 2.87 11.46 -10.07
CA ALA A 51 3.63 10.40 -9.43
C ALA A 51 3.83 9.25 -10.42
N ARG A 52 5.09 8.88 -10.65
CA ARG A 52 5.47 7.70 -11.41
C ARG A 52 5.47 6.51 -10.47
N VAL A 53 4.66 5.49 -10.75
CA VAL A 53 4.40 4.36 -9.84
C VAL A 53 4.77 3.04 -10.49
N VAL A 54 5.48 2.19 -9.76
CA VAL A 54 5.54 0.75 -10.06
C VAL A 54 4.34 0.06 -9.41
N VAL A 55 3.51 -0.60 -10.22
CA VAL A 55 2.32 -1.31 -9.74
C VAL A 55 2.71 -2.72 -9.36
N ASP A 56 2.23 -3.16 -8.20
CA ASP A 56 2.53 -4.48 -7.64
C ASP A 56 1.74 -5.59 -8.34
N LYS A 57 2.09 -5.84 -9.60
CA LYS A 57 1.47 -6.86 -10.46
C LYS A 57 2.52 -7.53 -11.34
N GLY A 58 2.86 -8.76 -11.00
CA GLY A 58 3.93 -9.58 -11.59
C GLY A 58 3.70 -10.13 -13.00
N VAL A 59 3.21 -9.32 -13.94
CA VAL A 59 3.04 -9.75 -15.33
C VAL A 59 3.96 -8.94 -16.24
N LEU A 60 4.77 -9.64 -17.06
CA LEU A 60 5.86 -9.02 -17.83
C LEU A 60 5.41 -7.88 -18.76
N HIS A 61 4.23 -8.00 -19.39
CA HIS A 61 3.68 -6.94 -20.26
C HIS A 61 3.29 -5.65 -19.49
N LEU A 62 3.33 -5.67 -18.16
CA LEU A 62 3.09 -4.53 -17.28
C LEU A 62 4.32 -4.17 -16.44
N ASP A 63 5.50 -4.71 -16.77
CA ASP A 63 6.76 -4.34 -16.11
C ASP A 63 7.26 -2.98 -16.62
N ARG A 64 6.54 -1.94 -16.23
CA ARG A 64 6.83 -0.55 -16.53
C ARG A 64 6.29 0.33 -15.42
N TYR A 65 6.65 1.59 -15.47
CA TYR A 65 6.06 2.59 -14.61
C TYR A 65 4.77 3.13 -15.21
N PHE A 66 3.87 3.54 -14.32
CA PHE A 66 2.58 4.13 -14.66
C PHE A 66 2.46 5.48 -13.97
N ASP A 67 2.07 6.49 -14.71
CA ASP A 67 1.93 7.84 -14.19
C ASP A 67 0.52 8.04 -13.62
N TYR A 68 0.46 8.70 -12.46
CA TYR A 68 -0.76 9.00 -11.73
C TYR A 68 -0.77 10.48 -11.34
N ALA A 69 -1.94 11.11 -11.36
CA ALA A 69 -2.11 12.44 -10.78
C ALA A 69 -2.03 12.35 -9.25
N VAL A 70 -1.32 13.29 -8.63
CA VAL A 70 -1.18 13.40 -7.19
C VAL A 70 -2.22 14.36 -6.64
N PRO A 71 -3.13 13.87 -5.80
CA PRO A 71 -4.01 14.72 -5.01
C PRO A 71 -3.32 15.80 -4.19
N LYS A 72 -3.89 17.01 -4.14
CA LYS A 72 -3.41 18.05 -3.22
C LYS A 72 -3.42 17.58 -1.77
N GLU A 73 -4.40 16.77 -1.38
CA GLU A 73 -4.47 16.22 -0.01
C GLU A 73 -3.40 15.16 0.28
N LEU A 74 -2.84 14.52 -0.76
CA LEU A 74 -1.78 13.53 -0.61
C LEU A 74 -0.39 14.09 -0.92
N ASP A 75 -0.28 15.37 -1.28
CA ASP A 75 0.95 15.96 -1.83
C ASP A 75 2.15 15.76 -0.90
N ALA A 76 1.97 16.10 0.38
CA ALA A 76 3.02 15.99 1.39
C ALA A 76 3.46 14.55 1.65
N GLU A 77 2.53 13.59 1.64
CA GLU A 77 2.80 12.18 1.94
C GLU A 77 3.27 11.38 0.72
N ALA A 78 2.93 11.80 -0.49
CA ALA A 78 3.22 11.11 -1.74
C ALA A 78 4.67 11.36 -2.20
N GLN A 79 5.64 10.95 -1.39
CA GLN A 79 7.07 11.07 -1.70
C GLN A 79 7.60 9.85 -2.46
N PRO A 80 8.71 9.97 -3.23
CA PRO A 80 9.40 8.81 -3.78
C PRO A 80 9.75 7.78 -2.69
N GLY A 81 9.57 6.50 -3.01
CA GLY A 81 9.83 5.36 -2.13
C GLY A 81 8.66 4.91 -1.26
N VAL A 82 7.58 5.69 -1.18
CA VAL A 82 6.43 5.37 -0.30
C VAL A 82 5.47 4.35 -0.92
N ARG A 83 4.80 3.59 -0.06
CA ARG A 83 3.75 2.63 -0.48
C ARG A 83 2.44 3.35 -0.77
N VAL A 84 1.84 3.05 -1.90
CA VAL A 84 0.56 3.63 -2.35
C VAL A 84 -0.45 2.54 -2.72
N ARG A 85 -1.71 2.94 -2.79
CA ARG A 85 -2.73 2.18 -3.54
C ARG A 85 -3.18 3.02 -4.72
N VAL A 86 -3.28 2.35 -5.85
CA VAL A 86 -3.69 2.95 -7.11
C VAL A 86 -4.84 2.16 -7.71
N ARG A 87 -5.68 2.84 -8.48
CA ARG A 87 -6.67 2.15 -9.31
C ARG A 87 -5.97 1.65 -10.57
N PHE A 88 -6.11 0.36 -10.82
CA PHE A 88 -5.46 -0.31 -11.93
C PHE A 88 -6.43 -1.33 -12.57
N SER A 89 -6.32 -1.52 -13.89
CA SER A 89 -7.27 -2.26 -14.73
C SER A 89 -8.61 -1.54 -14.99
N ALA A 90 -9.34 -2.01 -16.02
CA ALA A 90 -10.65 -1.59 -16.55
C ALA A 90 -11.22 -0.23 -16.09
N GLY A 91 -10.75 0.82 -16.76
CA GLY A 91 -11.38 2.14 -16.80
C GLY A 91 -11.36 2.77 -18.20
N ALA A 92 -11.11 1.99 -19.26
CA ALA A 92 -10.95 2.54 -20.61
C ALA A 92 -12.21 3.25 -21.13
N GLY A 93 -13.38 2.99 -20.55
CA GLY A 93 -14.66 3.61 -20.95
C GLY A 93 -15.28 4.59 -19.94
N ARG A 94 -14.56 4.98 -18.88
CA ARG A 94 -15.10 5.91 -17.87
C ARG A 94 -14.08 7.00 -17.57
N VAL A 95 -14.04 8.00 -18.44
CA VAL A 95 -13.30 9.24 -18.17
C VAL A 95 -14.30 10.25 -17.65
N HIS A 96 -14.06 10.81 -16.47
CA HIS A 96 -14.89 11.87 -15.91
C HIS A 96 -14.00 13.04 -15.52
N ALA A 97 -14.33 14.25 -16.00
CA ALA A 97 -13.54 15.46 -15.79
C ALA A 97 -12.04 15.26 -16.08
N GLY A 98 -11.70 14.68 -17.24
CA GLY A 98 -10.32 14.49 -17.68
C GLY A 98 -9.51 13.46 -16.89
N ARG A 99 -10.16 12.57 -16.12
CA ARG A 99 -9.49 11.53 -15.32
C ARG A 99 -10.10 10.17 -15.52
N ARG A 100 -9.25 9.13 -15.50
CA ARG A 100 -9.66 7.74 -15.68
C ARG A 100 -10.30 7.20 -14.39
N GLU A 101 -11.51 6.64 -14.51
CA GLU A 101 -12.26 6.00 -13.43
C GLU A 101 -12.41 4.49 -13.67
N GLY A 102 -12.52 3.72 -12.58
CA GLY A 102 -12.67 2.27 -12.62
C GLY A 102 -11.40 1.54 -12.20
N GLY A 103 -11.45 0.21 -12.25
CA GLY A 103 -10.35 -0.65 -11.83
C GLY A 103 -10.36 -1.06 -10.36
N GLY A 104 -9.63 -2.15 -10.10
CA GLY A 104 -9.36 -2.62 -8.75
C GLY A 104 -8.29 -1.76 -8.10
N LEU A 105 -8.30 -1.71 -6.77
CA LEU A 105 -7.18 -1.13 -6.04
C LEU A 105 -6.04 -2.15 -6.00
N ILE A 106 -4.86 -1.73 -6.46
CA ILE A 106 -3.61 -2.50 -6.41
C ILE A 106 -2.58 -1.69 -5.64
N SER A 107 -1.69 -2.40 -4.95
CA SER A 107 -0.57 -1.78 -4.24
C SER A 107 0.51 -1.35 -5.23
N GLY A 108 1.39 -0.46 -4.79
CA GLY A 108 2.53 -0.04 -5.59
C GLY A 108 3.43 0.88 -4.79
N PHE A 109 4.49 1.36 -5.44
CA PHE A 109 5.43 2.30 -4.85
C PHE A 109 5.61 3.48 -5.78
N ILE A 110 5.69 4.69 -5.21
CA ILE A 110 6.10 5.87 -5.96
C ILE A 110 7.59 5.73 -6.22
N VAL A 111 7.98 5.82 -7.48
CA VAL A 111 9.38 5.82 -7.93
C VAL A 111 9.89 7.25 -8.05
N ASP A 112 9.05 8.16 -8.56
CA ASP A 112 9.43 9.55 -8.79
C ASP A 112 8.23 10.50 -8.78
N ARG A 113 8.48 11.80 -8.60
CA ARG A 113 7.51 12.90 -8.68
C ARG A 113 7.91 13.85 -9.81
N LEU A 114 7.01 14.05 -10.77
CA LEU A 114 7.28 14.77 -12.02
C LEU A 114 6.37 16.00 -12.15
N ALA A 115 6.88 17.03 -12.84
CA ALA A 115 6.10 18.21 -13.20
C ALA A 115 5.01 17.88 -14.23
N GLU A 116 5.33 17.03 -15.20
CA GLU A 116 4.49 16.67 -16.34
C GLU A 116 4.63 15.17 -16.65
N SER A 117 3.65 14.62 -17.38
CA SER A 117 3.66 13.22 -17.84
C SER A 117 3.71 13.20 -19.36
N ASP A 118 4.47 12.27 -19.94
CA ASP A 118 4.50 12.01 -21.38
C ASP A 118 3.23 11.26 -21.86
N TYR A 119 2.30 10.94 -20.97
CA TYR A 119 1.05 10.28 -21.31
C TYR A 119 -0.01 11.30 -21.76
N ASP A 120 -0.37 11.26 -23.04
CA ASP A 120 -1.37 12.17 -23.65
C ASP A 120 -2.81 11.97 -23.14
N GLY A 121 -3.05 10.92 -22.35
CA GLY A 121 -4.37 10.56 -21.87
C GLY A 121 -4.69 11.08 -20.46
N PRO A 122 -5.94 10.90 -20.02
CA PRO A 122 -6.36 11.30 -18.68
C PRO A 122 -5.69 10.44 -17.60
N LEU A 123 -4.88 11.06 -16.74
CA LEU A 123 -4.25 10.38 -15.62
C LEU A 123 -5.30 9.89 -14.61
N ALA A 124 -5.12 8.66 -14.12
CA ALA A 124 -5.81 8.23 -12.91
C ALA A 124 -5.16 8.90 -11.72
N ALA A 125 -5.91 9.16 -10.66
CA ALA A 125 -5.31 9.70 -9.44
C ALA A 125 -4.87 8.61 -8.47
N LEU A 126 -3.86 8.94 -7.66
CA LEU A 126 -3.50 8.13 -6.49
C LEU A 126 -4.73 7.96 -5.59
N ALA A 127 -4.99 6.73 -5.16
CA ALA A 127 -6.17 6.45 -4.33
C ALA A 127 -5.89 6.71 -2.84
N GLN A 128 -4.68 6.41 -2.39
CA GLN A 128 -4.19 6.68 -1.03
C GLN A 128 -2.68 6.44 -0.95
N VAL A 129 -2.01 7.17 -0.06
CA VAL A 129 -0.72 6.77 0.50
C VAL A 129 -1.00 5.80 1.65
N VAL A 130 -0.36 4.63 1.63
CA VAL A 130 -0.58 3.58 2.64
C VAL A 130 0.25 3.86 3.87
N SER A 131 1.49 4.28 3.66
CA SER A 131 2.45 4.65 4.68
C SER A 131 3.39 5.71 4.08
N PRO A 132 3.66 6.82 4.79
CA PRO A 132 4.58 7.85 4.33
C PRO A 132 6.06 7.42 4.45
N GLU A 133 6.36 6.23 5.00
CA GLU A 133 7.72 5.73 5.13
C GLU A 133 8.33 5.37 3.75
N PRO A 134 9.46 5.99 3.35
CA PRO A 134 10.15 5.66 2.11
C PRO A 134 10.91 4.34 2.23
N VAL A 135 10.27 3.24 1.86
CA VAL A 135 10.87 1.89 1.96
C VAL A 135 11.55 1.43 0.68
N LEU A 136 11.21 2.03 -0.47
CA LEU A 136 11.84 1.73 -1.74
C LEU A 136 12.88 2.82 -2.03
N THR A 137 14.12 2.59 -1.60
CA THR A 137 15.22 3.53 -1.88
C THR A 137 15.64 3.43 -3.36
N PRO A 138 16.31 4.47 -3.89
CA PRO A 138 16.83 4.44 -5.27
C PRO A 138 17.77 3.26 -5.52
N GLU A 139 18.62 2.92 -4.56
CA GLU A 139 19.56 1.79 -4.66
C GLU A 139 18.83 0.45 -4.68
N LEU A 140 17.79 0.30 -3.84
CA LEU A 140 16.96 -0.90 -3.82
C LEU A 140 16.20 -1.07 -5.14
N LEU A 141 15.65 0.02 -5.68
CA LEU A 141 15.00 0.03 -6.99
C LEU A 141 15.96 -0.39 -8.10
N ALA A 142 17.16 0.21 -8.13
CA ALA A 142 18.17 -0.12 -9.13
C ALA A 142 18.62 -1.58 -9.05
N LEU A 143 18.83 -2.09 -7.83
CA LEU A 143 19.16 -3.49 -7.59
C LEU A 143 18.03 -4.42 -8.05
N ALA A 144 16.79 -4.14 -7.62
CA ALA A 144 15.64 -4.96 -7.97
C ALA A 144 15.39 -4.97 -9.50
N ARG A 145 15.60 -3.84 -10.18
CA ARG A 145 15.56 -3.73 -11.63
C ARG A 145 16.63 -4.59 -12.30
N ALA A 146 17.88 -4.49 -11.86
CA ALA A 146 18.98 -5.30 -12.40
C ALA A 146 18.74 -6.82 -12.22
N VAL A 147 18.14 -7.22 -11.10
CA VAL A 147 17.73 -8.61 -10.86
C VAL A 147 16.62 -9.02 -11.82
N ALA A 148 15.54 -8.24 -11.94
CA ALA A 148 14.44 -8.54 -12.86
C ALA A 148 14.94 -8.71 -14.30
N ASP A 149 15.77 -7.77 -14.77
CA ASP A 149 16.32 -7.77 -16.13
C ASP A 149 17.23 -8.99 -16.36
N ARG A 150 18.07 -9.36 -15.38
CA ARG A 150 18.97 -10.51 -15.46
C ARG A 150 18.24 -11.84 -15.56
N TYR A 151 17.10 -11.97 -14.89
CA TYR A 151 16.33 -13.22 -14.80
C TYR A 151 15.08 -13.22 -15.69
N ALA A 152 14.91 -12.22 -16.56
CA ALA A 152 13.71 -12.03 -17.39
C ALA A 152 12.41 -12.08 -16.56
N GLY A 153 12.46 -11.57 -15.33
CA GLY A 153 11.32 -11.44 -14.41
C GLY A 153 10.72 -10.05 -14.45
N SER A 154 9.67 -9.80 -13.64
CA SER A 154 9.12 -8.46 -13.47
C SER A 154 9.73 -7.78 -12.24
N LEU A 155 9.87 -6.45 -12.27
CA LEU A 155 10.29 -5.69 -11.09
C LEU A 155 9.31 -5.87 -9.93
N ALA A 156 8.01 -5.96 -10.21
CA ALA A 156 6.99 -6.16 -9.18
C ALA A 156 7.25 -7.45 -8.37
N ASP A 157 7.56 -8.57 -9.04
CA ASP A 157 7.85 -9.83 -8.34
C ASP A 157 9.11 -9.74 -7.47
N VAL A 158 10.16 -9.08 -7.97
CA VAL A 158 11.38 -8.88 -7.18
C VAL A 158 11.11 -7.99 -5.97
N LEU A 159 10.31 -6.93 -6.13
CA LEU A 159 9.96 -6.03 -5.03
C LEU A 159 9.09 -6.71 -3.97
N GLN A 160 8.20 -7.63 -4.34
CA GLN A 160 7.42 -8.41 -3.36
C GLN A 160 8.30 -9.28 -2.47
N LEU A 161 9.44 -9.75 -2.98
CA LEU A 161 10.40 -10.53 -2.22
C LEU A 161 11.37 -9.64 -1.42
N ALA A 162 11.76 -8.50 -1.98
CA ALA A 162 12.73 -7.58 -1.38
C ALA A 162 12.14 -6.70 -0.28
N VAL A 163 10.86 -6.31 -0.42
CA VAL A 163 10.20 -5.37 0.47
C VAL A 163 9.12 -6.10 1.28
N PRO A 164 9.29 -6.26 2.60
CA PRO A 164 8.30 -6.92 3.43
C PRO A 164 6.91 -6.26 3.35
N PRO A 165 5.83 -7.02 3.60
CA PRO A 165 4.51 -6.46 3.78
C PRO A 165 4.49 -5.42 4.91
N ARG A 166 3.64 -4.41 4.75
CA ARG A 166 3.48 -3.34 5.75
C ARG A 166 3.15 -3.90 7.14
N ASN A 167 3.84 -3.39 8.16
CA ASN A 167 3.48 -3.59 9.57
C ASN A 167 3.11 -2.24 10.20
N ALA A 168 1.80 -1.99 10.33
CA ALA A 168 1.30 -0.70 10.82
C ALA A 168 1.70 -0.38 12.27
N LYS A 169 1.93 -1.38 13.12
CA LYS A 169 2.39 -1.14 14.50
C LYS A 169 3.85 -0.71 14.52
N ALA A 170 4.70 -1.35 13.72
CA ALA A 170 6.10 -0.99 13.60
C ALA A 170 6.26 0.42 13.02
N GLU A 171 5.49 0.76 11.99
CA GLU A 171 5.53 2.10 11.36
C GLU A 171 4.99 3.22 12.26
N ALA A 172 4.17 2.90 13.27
CA ALA A 172 3.70 3.90 14.24
C ALA A 172 4.73 4.20 15.33
N ALA A 173 5.73 3.31 15.51
CA ALA A 173 6.83 3.56 16.41
C ALA A 173 7.86 4.48 15.74
N ALA A 174 8.45 5.40 16.50
CA ALA A 174 9.54 6.22 15.99
C ALA A 174 10.71 5.33 15.61
N SER A 175 11.20 5.47 14.38
CA SER A 175 12.42 4.79 13.94
C SER A 175 13.59 5.21 14.83
N PRO A 176 14.37 4.26 15.37
CA PRO A 176 15.59 4.61 16.09
C PRO A 176 16.54 5.35 15.14
N GLY A 177 17.34 6.27 15.70
CA GLY A 177 18.38 6.93 14.92
C GLY A 177 19.31 5.92 14.25
N SER A 178 19.89 6.29 13.11
CA SER A 178 20.81 5.42 12.39
C SER A 178 21.96 5.00 13.32
N LEU A 179 22.22 3.69 13.36
CA LEU A 179 23.36 3.18 14.11
C LEU A 179 24.66 3.60 13.40
N PRO A 180 25.73 3.89 14.14
CA PRO A 180 27.02 4.14 13.52
C PRO A 180 27.42 2.93 12.67
N SER A 181 28.06 3.18 11.52
CA SER A 181 28.61 2.10 10.70
C SER A 181 29.50 1.20 11.57
N PRO A 182 29.35 -0.12 11.50
CA PRO A 182 30.26 -1.03 12.18
C PRO A 182 31.70 -0.72 11.78
N GLY A 183 32.61 -0.70 12.75
CA GLY A 183 34.04 -0.60 12.45
C GLY A 183 34.49 -1.79 11.60
N VAL A 184 35.58 -1.60 10.84
CA VAL A 184 36.22 -2.71 10.14
C VAL A 184 36.61 -3.76 11.19
N PRO A 185 36.17 -5.03 11.06
CA PRO A 185 36.58 -6.06 12.01
C PRO A 185 38.10 -6.22 11.95
N GLU A 186 38.72 -6.46 13.10
CA GLU A 186 40.14 -6.79 13.16
C GLU A 186 40.41 -8.00 12.27
N ALA A 187 41.53 -8.00 11.56
CA ALA A 187 41.99 -9.15 10.77
C ALA A 187 42.52 -10.28 11.69
N ALA A 188 41.75 -10.62 12.73
CA ALA A 188 41.99 -11.81 13.52
C ALA A 188 41.71 -13.00 12.62
N THR A 189 42.78 -13.73 12.32
CA THR A 189 42.76 -14.89 11.42
C THR A 189 41.98 -16.02 12.10
N TRP A 190 41.54 -17.01 11.33
CA TRP A 190 40.81 -18.23 11.75
C TRP A 190 41.50 -19.07 12.85
N GLU A 191 42.47 -18.54 13.59
CA GLU A 191 43.20 -19.12 14.72
C GLU A 191 42.29 -19.71 15.80
N ARG A 192 41.06 -19.20 15.95
CA ARG A 192 40.04 -19.77 16.84
C ARG A 192 39.65 -21.21 16.45
N TYR A 193 39.87 -21.60 15.19
CA TYR A 193 39.56 -22.91 14.63
C TYR A 193 40.84 -23.71 14.29
N GLY A 194 41.88 -23.63 15.12
CA GLY A 194 43.16 -24.33 14.92
C GLY A 194 43.03 -25.81 14.51
N PRO A 195 44.06 -26.39 13.87
CA PRO A 195 43.96 -27.71 13.25
C PRO A 195 43.70 -28.79 14.29
N ALA A 196 42.71 -29.64 14.01
CA ALA A 196 42.39 -30.85 14.78
C ALA A 196 43.56 -31.84 14.80
#